data_AF-K1RRV8-F1
#
_entry.id   AF-K1RRV8-F1
#
_cell.length_a   1.000
_cell.length_b   1.000
_cell.length_c   1.000
_cell.angle_alpha   90.00
_cell.angle_beta   90.00
_cell.angle_gamma   90.00
#
_symmetry.space_group_name_H-M   'P 1'
#
loop_
_entity.id
_entity.type
_entity.pdbx_description
1 polymer ?
#
loop_
_entity_poly.entity_id
_entity_poly.type
_entity_poly.pdbx_seq_one_letter_code
_entity_poly.pdbx_strand_id
1 'polypeptide(L)'
;HPIHIHGHSFHVLKIAYPELDLTTGLVTNFSRDIECETETCLKPRWSNEEWAGGNLPDLNLRNPPLKDTVMVPRGGYVVLRFYLDNPGFWYLHCHMDAHLTEGMALIIKEGERTLHPKPPKGFPSCGDFTWTINESQGVTNDVLASLGSKRNSSTNDDHVMCRVLLGSSYLARKKLSNEKVEHCFMFS
;
A
#
# COMPACT_ATOMS: atom_id res chain seq x y z
N HIS A 1 -4.85 1.14 -10.91
CA HIS A 1 -5.00 2.12 -9.80
C HIS A 1 -3.84 3.13 -9.81
N PRO A 2 -4.08 4.45 -9.77
CA PRO A 2 -3.02 5.44 -9.54
C PRO A 2 -2.60 5.36 -8.07
N ILE A 3 -1.40 4.87 -7.78
CA ILE A 3 -0.89 4.82 -6.41
C ILE A 3 0.01 6.01 -6.16
N HIS A 4 -0.24 6.70 -5.05
CA HIS A 4 0.54 7.81 -4.55
C HIS A 4 1.18 7.49 -3.19
N ILE A 5 2.39 8.01 -2.94
CA ILE A 5 3.10 7.90 -1.65
C ILE A 5 3.43 9.30 -1.14
N HIS A 6 3.04 9.59 0.10
CA HIS A 6 3.36 10.86 0.77
C HIS A 6 4.81 10.86 1.27
N GLY A 7 5.39 12.06 1.42
CA GLY A 7 6.71 12.26 2.03
C GLY A 7 7.90 11.76 1.22
N HIS A 8 7.68 11.10 0.09
CA HIS A 8 8.74 10.51 -0.73
C HIS A 8 8.49 10.72 -2.22
N SER A 9 9.57 10.71 -2.97
CA SER A 9 9.54 10.29 -4.37
C SER A 9 10.18 8.91 -4.48
N PHE A 10 9.71 8.11 -5.42
CA PHE A 10 10.17 6.75 -5.67
C PHE A 10 10.60 6.56 -7.12
N HIS A 11 11.54 5.66 -7.30
CA HIS A 11 11.94 5.15 -8.60
C HIS A 11 11.02 4.01 -9.03
N VAL A 12 10.50 4.10 -10.25
CA VAL A 12 9.73 3.02 -10.87
C VAL A 12 10.69 2.07 -11.58
N LEU A 13 10.93 0.90 -10.98
CA LEU A 13 11.91 -0.06 -11.49
C LEU A 13 11.33 -0.96 -12.58
N LYS A 14 10.07 -1.37 -12.44
CA LYS A 14 9.37 -2.25 -13.40
C LYS A 14 7.87 -2.02 -13.30
N ILE A 15 7.21 -2.05 -14.45
CA ILE A 15 5.75 -2.17 -14.56
C ILE A 15 5.52 -3.42 -15.39
N ALA A 16 4.81 -4.40 -14.83
CA ALA A 16 4.38 -5.56 -15.59
C ALA A 16 2.91 -5.44 -15.93
N TYR A 17 2.60 -5.67 -17.20
CA TYR A 17 1.27 -5.57 -17.74
C TYR A 17 0.62 -6.96 -17.81
N PRO A 18 -0.73 -7.03 -17.82
CA PRO A 18 -1.46 -8.26 -18.08
C PRO A 18 -1.27 -8.73 -19.53
N GLU A 19 -1.71 -9.95 -19.82
CA GLU A 19 -1.86 -10.42 -21.20
C GLU A 19 -3.11 -9.83 -21.83
N LEU A 20 -2.97 -9.37 -23.08
CA LEU A 20 -4.04 -8.74 -23.85
C LEU A 20 -4.30 -9.54 -25.12
N ASP A 21 -5.57 -9.69 -25.48
CA ASP A 21 -5.96 -10.06 -26.83
C ASP A 21 -5.78 -8.83 -27.73
N LEU A 22 -4.87 -8.92 -28.70
CA LEU A 22 -4.54 -7.81 -29.60
C LEU A 22 -5.69 -7.43 -30.55
N THR A 23 -6.67 -8.31 -30.74
CA THR A 23 -7.82 -8.06 -31.63
C THR A 23 -8.94 -7.33 -30.88
N THR A 24 -9.23 -7.74 -29.65
CA THR A 24 -10.33 -7.18 -28.85
C THR A 24 -9.87 -6.10 -27.87
N GLY A 25 -8.59 -6.03 -27.55
CA GLY A 25 -8.02 -5.16 -26.52
C GLY A 25 -8.38 -5.59 -25.09
N LEU A 26 -9.02 -6.75 -24.92
CA LEU A 26 -9.44 -7.24 -23.61
C LEU A 26 -8.29 -7.93 -22.89
N VAL A 27 -8.26 -7.78 -21.57
CA VAL A 27 -7.36 -8.53 -20.69
C VAL A 27 -7.79 -9.99 -20.70
N THR A 28 -6.91 -10.87 -21.16
CA THR A 28 -7.14 -12.32 -21.21
C THR A 28 -6.61 -13.01 -19.96
N ASN A 29 -5.47 -12.56 -19.44
CA ASN A 29 -4.82 -13.18 -18.29
C ASN A 29 -4.03 -12.15 -17.46
N PHE A 30 -3.75 -12.51 -16.21
CA PHE A 30 -2.83 -11.75 -15.37
C PHE A 30 -1.40 -11.80 -15.94
N SER A 31 -0.54 -10.91 -15.46
CA SER A 31 0.87 -10.95 -15.78
C SER A 31 1.46 -12.33 -15.47
N ARG A 32 2.30 -12.86 -16.35
CA ARG A 32 2.96 -14.18 -16.20
C ARG A 32 3.80 -14.31 -14.94
N ASP A 33 4.17 -13.18 -14.34
CA ASP A 33 4.96 -13.16 -13.13
C ASP A 33 4.11 -13.45 -11.88
N ILE A 34 2.78 -13.44 -12.00
CA ILE A 34 1.82 -13.62 -10.92
C ILE A 34 1.01 -14.90 -11.17
N GLU A 35 0.93 -15.74 -10.15
CA GLU A 35 0.00 -16.86 -10.05
C GLU A 35 -1.22 -16.47 -9.23
N CYS A 36 -2.40 -16.71 -9.79
CA CYS A 36 -3.69 -16.44 -9.18
C CYS A 36 -4.48 -17.74 -9.06
N GLU A 37 -4.85 -18.13 -7.84
CA GLU A 37 -5.66 -19.34 -7.60
C GLU A 37 -7.13 -19.16 -8.02
N THR A 38 -7.63 -17.91 -8.05
CA THR A 38 -9.02 -17.56 -8.37
C THR A 38 -9.09 -16.48 -9.44
N GLU A 39 -10.22 -16.39 -10.15
CA GLU A 39 -10.47 -15.34 -11.17
C GLU A 39 -10.33 -13.92 -10.61
N THR A 40 -10.65 -13.74 -9.34
CA THR A 40 -10.54 -12.46 -8.62
C THR A 40 -9.15 -12.16 -8.09
N CYS A 41 -8.19 -13.09 -8.22
CA CYS A 41 -6.82 -13.01 -7.75
C CYS A 41 -6.65 -12.36 -6.36
N LEU A 42 -7.46 -12.80 -5.38
CA LEU A 42 -7.42 -12.22 -4.03
C LEU A 42 -6.13 -12.56 -3.27
N LYS A 43 -5.40 -13.59 -3.71
CA LYS A 43 -4.12 -14.03 -3.12
C LYS A 43 -3.08 -14.25 -4.24
N PRO A 44 -2.55 -13.16 -4.83
CA PRO A 44 -1.49 -13.28 -5.83
C PRO A 44 -0.24 -13.88 -5.18
N ARG A 45 0.40 -14.80 -5.89
CA ARG A 45 1.74 -15.30 -5.58
C ARG A 45 2.67 -15.00 -6.74
N TRP A 46 3.97 -14.91 -6.48
CA TRP A 46 4.94 -14.90 -7.58
C TRP A 46 4.95 -16.29 -8.23
N SER A 47 5.00 -16.33 -9.56
CA SER A 47 5.20 -17.58 -10.29
C SER A 47 6.57 -18.22 -10.03
N ASN A 48 7.52 -17.42 -9.53
CA ASN A 48 8.75 -17.91 -8.94
C ASN A 48 8.92 -17.33 -7.52
N GLU A 49 8.93 -18.20 -6.51
CA GLU A 49 9.05 -17.81 -5.10
C GLU A 49 10.36 -17.06 -4.77
N GLU A 50 11.42 -17.25 -5.56
CA GLU A 50 12.70 -16.53 -5.38
C GLU A 50 12.56 -15.02 -5.58
N TRP A 51 11.56 -14.58 -6.36
CA TRP A 51 11.31 -13.17 -6.63
C TRP A 51 10.70 -12.43 -5.44
N ALA A 52 10.07 -13.14 -4.49
CA ALA A 52 9.59 -12.55 -3.25
C ALA A 52 10.73 -11.86 -2.47
N GLY A 53 11.97 -12.34 -2.65
CA GLY A 53 13.18 -11.75 -2.11
C GLY A 53 13.76 -10.60 -2.95
N GLY A 54 12.98 -9.94 -3.81
CA GLY A 54 13.44 -8.79 -4.60
C GLY A 54 14.40 -9.10 -5.74
N ASN A 55 14.61 -10.39 -6.06
CA ASN A 55 15.47 -10.85 -7.15
C ASN A 55 14.67 -11.00 -8.46
N LEU A 56 13.82 -10.02 -8.76
CA LEU A 56 12.95 -10.06 -9.93
C LEU A 56 13.76 -9.75 -11.21
N PRO A 57 13.52 -10.45 -12.32
CA PRO A 57 14.17 -10.14 -13.59
C PRO A 57 13.66 -8.82 -14.18
N ASP A 58 14.49 -8.23 -15.05
CA ASP A 58 14.16 -7.06 -15.87
C ASP A 58 13.83 -5.78 -15.08
N LEU A 59 14.43 -5.61 -13.90
CA LEU A 59 14.37 -4.34 -13.18
C LEU A 59 15.24 -3.28 -13.88
N ASN A 60 14.69 -2.10 -14.15
CA ASN A 60 15.47 -0.95 -14.57
C ASN A 60 16.23 -0.36 -13.38
N LEU A 61 17.48 -0.78 -13.21
CA LEU A 61 18.36 -0.28 -12.15
C LEU A 61 19.23 0.92 -12.59
N ARG A 62 19.16 1.33 -13.86
CA ARG A 62 19.99 2.40 -14.42
C ARG A 62 19.13 3.62 -14.76
N ASN A 63 19.15 4.61 -13.88
CA ASN A 63 18.39 5.86 -14.01
C ASN A 63 16.86 5.65 -14.24
N PRO A 64 16.17 4.90 -13.37
CA PRO A 64 14.72 4.74 -13.44
C PRO A 64 13.97 6.07 -13.17
N PRO A 65 12.79 6.27 -13.77
CA PRO A 65 11.99 7.48 -13.55
C PRO A 65 11.68 7.70 -12.07
N LEU A 66 11.86 8.92 -11.59
CA LEU A 66 11.52 9.36 -10.24
C LEU A 66 10.11 10.00 -10.27
N LYS A 67 9.19 9.52 -9.42
CA LYS A 67 7.78 9.92 -9.37
C LYS A 67 7.25 9.88 -7.95
N ASP A 68 6.12 10.53 -7.69
CA ASP A 68 5.33 10.37 -6.44
C ASP A 68 4.06 9.53 -6.66
N THR A 69 3.69 9.30 -7.92
CA THR A 69 2.45 8.62 -8.32
C THR A 69 2.71 7.74 -9.54
N VAL A 70 2.15 6.53 -9.55
CA VAL A 70 2.28 5.56 -10.66
C VAL A 70 0.99 4.81 -10.92
N MET A 71 0.72 4.48 -12.18
CA MET A 71 -0.40 3.62 -12.54
C MET A 71 -0.01 2.15 -12.35
N VAL A 72 -0.72 1.44 -11.48
CA VAL A 72 -0.71 -0.03 -11.42
C VAL A 72 -1.75 -0.55 -12.40
N PRO A 73 -1.35 -1.30 -13.45
CA PRO A 73 -2.28 -1.87 -14.42
C PRO A 73 -3.11 -3.00 -13.79
N ARG A 74 -4.37 -3.14 -14.20
CA ARG A 74 -5.22 -4.26 -13.79
C ARG A 74 -4.57 -5.58 -14.20
N GLY A 75 -4.48 -6.54 -13.28
CA GLY A 75 -3.88 -7.84 -13.53
C GLY A 75 -2.36 -7.80 -13.71
N GLY A 76 -1.71 -6.72 -13.30
CA GLY A 76 -0.27 -6.58 -13.32
C GLY A 76 0.27 -6.06 -11.98
N TYR A 77 1.50 -5.57 -12.01
CA TYR A 77 2.15 -5.03 -10.81
C TYR A 77 3.17 -3.95 -11.13
N VAL A 78 3.58 -3.23 -10.09
CA VAL A 78 4.67 -2.25 -10.15
C VAL A 78 5.69 -2.55 -9.07
N VAL A 79 6.98 -2.37 -9.40
CA VAL A 79 8.10 -2.43 -8.45
C VAL A 79 8.62 -1.02 -8.21
N LEU A 80 8.54 -0.58 -6.96
CA LEU A 80 9.01 0.73 -6.54
C LEU A 80 10.25 0.60 -5.66
N ARG A 81 11.14 1.60 -5.77
CA ARG A 81 12.28 1.78 -4.87
C ARG A 81 12.32 3.21 -4.36
N PHE A 82 12.43 3.37 -3.05
CA PHE A 82 12.62 4.68 -2.43
C PHE A 82 13.53 4.58 -1.21
N TYR A 83 14.06 5.73 -0.80
CA TYR A 83 14.89 5.86 0.39
C TYR A 83 14.01 6.09 1.62
N LEU A 84 14.40 5.51 2.75
CA LEU A 84 13.84 5.81 4.07
C LEU A 84 14.70 6.88 4.75
N ASP A 85 14.60 8.12 4.28
CA ASP A 85 15.33 9.28 4.79
C ASP A 85 14.45 10.41 5.35
N ASN A 86 13.15 10.19 5.48
CA ASN A 86 12.17 11.15 5.96
C ASN A 86 11.29 10.57 7.10
N PRO A 87 11.79 10.48 8.36
CA PRO A 87 11.06 9.84 9.45
C PRO A 87 9.67 10.44 9.70
N GLY A 88 8.63 9.60 9.60
CA GLY A 88 7.25 10.03 9.78
C GLY A 88 6.24 8.89 9.60
N PHE A 89 4.96 9.27 9.47
CA PHE A 89 3.89 8.38 9.04
C PHE A 89 3.43 8.84 7.66
N TRP A 90 3.60 7.99 6.66
CA TRP A 90 3.34 8.33 5.27
C TRP A 90 2.20 7.51 4.70
N TYR A 91 1.29 8.19 4.02
CA TYR A 91 0.16 7.55 3.39
C TYR A 91 0.54 7.03 2.01
N LEU A 92 0.33 5.75 1.79
CA LEU A 92 0.41 5.10 0.48
C LEU A 92 -1.00 4.67 0.11
N HIS A 93 -1.54 5.20 -0.98
CA HIS A 93 -2.94 4.96 -1.30
C HIS A 93 -3.26 5.09 -2.79
N CYS A 94 -4.42 4.57 -3.17
CA CYS A 94 -5.01 4.88 -4.46
C CYS A 94 -5.44 6.35 -4.48
N HIS A 95 -5.04 7.10 -5.50
CA HIS A 95 -5.39 8.52 -5.69
C HIS A 95 -6.75 8.69 -6.41
N MET A 96 -7.62 7.68 -6.34
CA MET A 96 -9.02 7.75 -6.72
C MET A 96 -9.85 7.76 -5.44
N ASP A 97 -10.61 8.83 -5.21
CA ASP A 97 -11.34 9.05 -3.95
C ASP A 97 -12.28 7.89 -3.59
N ALA A 98 -12.93 7.28 -4.58
CA ALA A 98 -13.80 6.11 -4.37
C ALA A 98 -13.02 4.93 -3.77
N HIS A 99 -11.92 4.51 -4.43
CA HIS A 99 -11.09 3.41 -3.94
C HIS A 99 -10.39 3.74 -2.61
N LEU A 100 -10.02 5.01 -2.40
CA LEU A 100 -9.46 5.47 -1.14
C LEU A 100 -10.47 5.30 0.01
N THR A 101 -11.71 5.75 -0.22
CA THR A 101 -12.80 5.65 0.75
C THR A 101 -13.18 4.20 1.05
N GLU A 102 -13.06 3.31 0.06
CA GLU A 102 -13.25 1.87 0.21
C GLU A 102 -12.10 1.17 0.97
N GLY A 103 -11.01 1.89 1.30
CA GLY A 103 -9.93 1.40 2.15
C GLY A 103 -8.65 0.99 1.42
N MET A 104 -8.48 1.34 0.14
CA MET A 104 -7.26 1.05 -0.64
C MET A 104 -6.09 1.96 -0.24
N ALA A 105 -5.60 1.78 0.99
CA ALA A 105 -4.54 2.57 1.58
C ALA A 105 -3.72 1.79 2.63
N LEU A 106 -2.51 2.28 2.88
CA LEU A 106 -1.56 1.81 3.86
C LEU A 106 -0.86 3.01 4.52
N ILE A 107 -0.47 2.86 5.78
CA ILE A 107 0.45 3.79 6.46
C ILE A 107 1.83 3.15 6.56
N ILE A 108 2.85 3.85 6.06
CA ILE A 108 4.25 3.53 6.23
C ILE A 108 4.75 4.30 7.46
N LYS A 109 5.11 3.58 8.54
CA LYS A 109 5.84 4.17 9.67
C LYS A 109 7.33 4.08 9.37
N GLU A 110 7.96 5.23 9.21
CA GLU A 110 9.39 5.33 8.98
C GLU A 110 10.12 5.87 10.22
N GLY A 111 11.14 5.13 10.66
CA GLY A 111 11.98 5.54 11.78
C GLY A 111 11.28 5.47 13.15
N GLU A 112 12.07 5.75 14.18
CA GLU A 112 11.56 5.86 15.56
C GLU A 112 10.80 7.16 15.78
N ARG A 113 9.81 7.14 16.67
CA ARG A 113 8.95 8.30 16.96
C ARG A 113 9.75 9.52 17.46
N THR A 114 10.93 9.30 18.04
CA THR A 114 11.83 10.36 18.50
C THR A 114 12.46 11.16 17.35
N LEU A 115 12.51 10.58 16.14
CA LEU A 115 13.02 11.21 14.93
C LEU A 115 11.94 11.95 14.15
N HIS A 116 10.65 11.73 14.48
CA HIS A 116 9.54 12.37 13.78
C HIS A 116 9.48 13.86 14.11
N PRO A 117 9.18 14.73 13.12
CA PRO A 117 8.96 16.14 13.38
C PRO A 117 7.80 16.32 14.35
N LYS A 118 7.97 17.20 15.34
CA LYS A 118 6.87 17.54 16.25
C LYS A 118 5.81 18.34 15.47
N PRO A 119 4.51 18.13 15.76
CA PRO A 119 3.47 18.98 15.22
C PRO A 119 3.76 20.46 15.49
N PRO A 120 3.42 21.39 14.57
CA PRO A 120 3.55 22.82 14.80
C PRO A 120 2.85 23.28 16.09
N LYS A 121 3.30 24.39 16.67
CA LYS A 121 2.62 24.98 17.85
C LYS A 121 1.18 25.32 17.49
N GLY A 122 0.23 24.91 18.34
CA GLY A 122 -1.21 25.14 18.11
C GLY A 122 -1.84 24.21 17.08
N PHE A 123 -1.13 23.18 16.62
CA PHE A 123 -1.73 22.14 15.78
C PHE A 123 -2.79 21.36 16.59
N PRO A 124 -4.00 21.15 16.03
CA PRO A 124 -5.07 20.45 16.74
C PRO A 124 -4.64 19.06 17.19
N SER A 125 -4.93 18.77 18.44
CA SER A 125 -4.75 17.48 19.08
C SER A 125 -6.07 16.71 19.13
N CYS A 126 -6.00 15.44 19.51
CA CYS A 126 -7.22 14.65 19.70
C CYS A 126 -8.09 15.33 20.78
N GLY A 127 -9.34 15.64 20.45
CA GLY A 127 -10.26 16.38 21.31
C GLY A 127 -10.37 17.89 21.03
N ASP A 128 -9.50 18.45 20.16
CA ASP A 128 -9.63 19.85 19.71
C ASP A 128 -10.68 20.02 18.59
N PHE A 129 -11.15 18.92 18.01
CA PHE A 129 -12.30 18.91 17.11
C PHE A 129 -13.58 19.08 17.93
N THR A 130 -14.46 20.01 17.55
CA THR A 130 -15.66 20.40 18.30
C THR A 130 -16.77 19.34 18.36
N TRP A 131 -16.48 18.11 17.91
CA TRP A 131 -17.44 17.01 18.01
C TRP A 131 -17.35 16.43 19.41
N THR A 132 -18.49 16.38 20.08
CA THR A 132 -18.63 15.70 21.36
C THR A 132 -18.27 14.21 21.23
N ILE A 133 -17.82 13.61 22.33
CA ILE A 133 -17.58 12.16 22.40
C ILE A 133 -18.83 11.39 21.94
N ASN A 134 -20.01 11.91 22.22
CA ASN A 134 -21.27 11.31 21.79
C ASN A 134 -21.49 11.39 20.28
N GLU A 135 -21.14 12.49 19.63
CA GLU A 135 -21.22 12.64 18.16
C GLU A 135 -20.22 11.72 17.45
N SER A 136 -18.99 11.63 17.95
CA SER A 136 -17.96 10.72 17.41
C SER A 136 -18.29 9.25 17.64
N GLN A 137 -18.84 8.89 18.82
CA GLN A 137 -19.32 7.53 19.10
C GLN A 137 -20.56 7.20 18.26
N GLY A 138 -21.46 8.16 18.02
CA GLY A 138 -22.61 8.00 17.14
C GLY A 138 -22.18 7.59 15.74
N VAL A 139 -21.30 8.38 15.11
CA VAL A 139 -20.78 8.06 13.78
C VAL A 139 -19.98 6.76 13.77
N THR A 140 -19.18 6.48 14.80
CA THR A 140 -18.42 5.22 14.89
C THR A 140 -19.37 4.03 15.00
N ASN A 141 -20.45 4.14 15.76
CA ASN A 141 -21.45 3.08 15.91
C ASN A 141 -22.28 2.89 14.64
N ASP A 142 -22.62 3.97 13.93
CA ASP A 142 -23.32 3.92 12.64
C ASP A 142 -22.44 3.28 11.56
N VAL A 143 -21.14 3.58 11.56
CA VAL A 143 -20.15 2.94 10.70
C VAL A 143 -19.94 1.47 11.09
N LEU A 144 -19.85 1.14 12.38
CA LEU A 144 -19.71 -0.25 12.84
C LEU A 144 -20.97 -1.09 12.56
N ALA A 145 -22.15 -0.48 12.64
CA ALA A 145 -23.44 -1.09 12.31
C ALA A 145 -23.57 -1.33 10.80
N SER A 146 -23.14 -0.37 9.97
CA SER A 146 -23.13 -0.52 8.50
C SER A 146 -22.05 -1.49 8.01
N LEU A 147 -20.93 -1.62 8.73
CA LEU A 147 -19.86 -2.59 8.44
C LEU A 147 -20.07 -3.98 9.09
N GLY A 148 -21.16 -4.18 9.85
CA GLY A 148 -21.51 -5.46 10.48
C GLY A 148 -20.49 -5.99 11.51
N SER A 149 -19.60 -5.15 12.06
CA SER A 149 -18.46 -5.60 12.87
C SER A 149 -18.71 -5.41 14.37
N LYS A 150 -18.94 -6.51 15.11
CA LYS A 150 -18.93 -6.53 16.58
C LYS A 150 -17.49 -6.64 17.09
N ARG A 151 -16.97 -5.61 17.76
CA ARG A 151 -15.68 -5.71 18.49
C ARG A 151 -15.89 -6.27 19.89
N ASN A 152 -15.34 -7.46 20.16
CA ASN A 152 -14.86 -7.82 21.50
C ASN A 152 -13.38 -7.45 21.57
N SER A 153 -13.06 -6.41 22.34
CA SER A 153 -11.70 -5.91 22.52
C SER A 153 -11.07 -6.50 23.79
N SER A 154 -10.20 -7.48 23.63
CA SER A 154 -9.13 -7.76 24.58
C SER A 154 -7.95 -8.39 23.85
N THR A 155 -6.86 -7.63 23.70
CA THR A 155 -5.46 -8.12 23.68
C THR A 155 -4.51 -6.93 23.48
N ASN A 156 -3.57 -6.78 24.40
CA ASN A 156 -2.32 -6.06 24.19
C ASN A 156 -1.46 -6.93 23.27
N ASP A 157 -1.20 -6.49 22.04
CA ASP A 157 -0.23 -7.13 21.15
C ASP A 157 0.69 -6.07 20.52
N ASP A 158 1.94 -6.02 21.00
CA ASP A 158 3.07 -5.30 20.39
C ASP A 158 3.60 -6.04 19.15
N HIS A 159 2.74 -6.26 18.15
CA HIS A 159 3.12 -6.87 16.89
C HIS A 159 2.71 -6.01 15.69
N VAL A 160 3.70 -5.71 14.85
CA VAL A 160 3.54 -4.96 13.59
C VAL A 160 2.70 -5.81 12.63
N MET A 161 1.39 -5.59 12.62
CA MET A 161 0.49 -6.14 11.60
C MET A 161 0.31 -5.13 10.47
N CYS A 162 0.93 -5.39 9.31
CA CYS A 162 0.40 -4.91 8.04
C CYS A 162 -0.87 -5.71 7.73
N ARG A 163 -2.02 -5.31 8.28
CA ARG A 163 -3.32 -5.90 7.97
C ARG A 163 -4.09 -4.92 7.08
N VAL A 164 -4.13 -5.21 5.79
CA VAL A 164 -4.98 -4.50 4.82
C VAL A 164 -6.38 -5.09 4.93
N LEU A 165 -7.38 -4.25 5.22
CA LEU A 165 -8.78 -4.62 5.06
C LEU A 165 -9.20 -4.23 3.65
N LEU A 166 -9.64 -5.25 2.91
CA LEU A 166 -10.23 -5.24 1.56
C LEU A 166 -9.25 -5.18 0.38
N GLY A 167 -8.95 -6.37 -0.16
CA GLY A 167 -9.11 -6.61 -1.60
C GLY A 167 -7.98 -6.27 -2.57
N SER A 168 -6.70 -6.51 -2.22
CA SER A 168 -5.64 -6.98 -3.15
C SER A 168 -4.32 -7.02 -2.38
N SER A 169 -3.67 -8.17 -2.41
CA SER A 169 -2.83 -8.61 -1.28
C SER A 169 -1.32 -8.42 -1.52
N TYR A 170 -0.61 -8.18 -0.40
CA TYR A 170 0.82 -8.41 -0.12
C TYR A 170 1.86 -7.38 -0.63
N LEU A 171 2.43 -6.62 0.31
CA LEU A 171 3.78 -6.06 0.22
C LEU A 171 4.79 -7.18 0.58
N ALA A 172 5.62 -7.63 -0.35
CA ALA A 172 6.80 -8.43 0.00
C ALA A 172 7.90 -7.49 0.51
N ARG A 173 8.34 -7.71 1.76
CA ARG A 173 9.31 -6.86 2.47
C ARG A 173 10.70 -7.47 2.34
N LYS A 174 11.66 -6.78 1.73
CA LYS A 174 13.09 -7.12 1.86
C LYS A 174 13.84 -5.94 2.44
N LYS A 175 14.19 -6.07 3.71
CA LYS A 175 15.22 -5.24 4.35
C LYS A 175 16.57 -5.69 3.80
N LEU A 176 17.11 -4.99 2.80
CA LEU A 176 18.51 -5.17 2.40
C LEU A 176 19.37 -4.63 3.55
N SER A 177 19.98 -5.54 4.30
CA SER A 177 20.88 -5.20 5.40
C SER A 177 22.02 -4.30 4.88
N ASN A 178 22.09 -3.08 5.42
CA ASN A 178 23.06 -1.99 5.20
C ASN A 178 22.65 -0.83 4.27
N GLU A 179 21.49 -0.85 3.61
CA GLU A 179 21.01 0.30 2.84
C GLU A 179 19.60 0.71 3.29
N LYS A 180 19.35 2.03 3.41
CA LYS A 180 18.02 2.60 3.74
C LYS A 180 17.05 2.53 2.55
N VAL A 181 17.05 1.42 1.82
CA VAL A 181 16.35 1.26 0.54
C VAL A 181 15.32 0.16 0.68
N GLU A 182 14.06 0.47 0.39
CA GLU A 182 12.96 -0.49 0.40
C GLU A 182 12.43 -0.74 -1.01
N HIS A 183 12.03 -1.99 -1.24
CA HIS A 183 11.33 -2.42 -2.44
C HIS A 183 9.87 -2.72 -2.10
N CYS A 184 8.95 -2.04 -2.77
CA CYS A 184 7.53 -2.21 -2.57
C CYS A 184 6.89 -2.81 -3.83
N PHE A 185 6.05 -3.82 -3.64
CA PHE A 185 5.31 -4.50 -4.69
C PHE A 185 3.82 -4.21 -4.52
N MET A 186 3.16 -3.86 -5.61
CA MET A 186 1.74 -3.55 -5.60
C MET A 186 1.04 -4.28 -6.73
N PHE A 187 0.03 -5.06 -6.35
CA PHE A 187 -0.81 -5.87 -7.23
C PHE A 187 -2.18 -5.20 -7.41
N SER A 188 -2.80 -5.45 -8.57
CA SER A 188 -4.15 -4.98 -8.91
C SER A 188 -4.98 -6.05 -9.59
#